data_AF-A0A7S0N9C5-F1
#
_entry.id   AF-A0A7S0N9C5-F1
#
_cell.length_a   1.000
_cell.length_b   1.000
_cell.length_c   1.000
_cell.angle_alpha   90.00
_cell.angle_beta   90.00
_cell.angle_gamma   90.00
#
_symmetry.space_group_name_H-M   'P 1'
#
loop_
_entity.id
_entity.type
_entity.pdbx_description
1 polymer ?
#
loop_
_entity_poly.entity_id
_entity_poly.type
_entity_poly.pdbx_seq_one_letter_code
_entity_poly.pdbx_strand_id
1 'polypeptide(L)'
;GGLTHAGFRSVIYVSPPADKAPGAKAGDLLLGKITVAKTREFKEECSLQYVVGKEAESEEDKEESSRTDAELLSDAVRDAQLGRLKKLREEKKWAAFDALAQQISQDHSGYLPLLKEILLKEEADGEDGQDAPRRRLRCAAAIRAANAVIEACGVGSLAAHYGVRTDSEDSAQKAVCKEMDKKKENLVDAILIKGERLVALIEAAPGRAAADGLGGLDEGRSLMQELEDTWEKARQWIAPKDAKLDMQVRYAMLSSSVERRSGRPGAA
;
A
#
# COMPACT_ATOMS: atom_id res chain seq x y z
N GLY A 1 70.33 -40.53 -16.32
CA GLY A 1 69.78 -39.24 -16.78
C GLY A 1 68.36 -39.11 -16.28
N GLY A 2 68.05 -38.03 -15.57
CA GLY A 2 66.71 -37.75 -15.06
C GLY A 2 66.71 -36.40 -14.36
N LEU A 3 66.56 -35.32 -15.15
CA LEU A 3 66.35 -33.98 -14.59
C LEU A 3 64.94 -33.90 -14.02
N THR A 4 64.82 -33.82 -12.70
CA THR A 4 63.60 -33.34 -12.04
C THR A 4 63.65 -31.82 -12.00
N HIS A 5 62.91 -31.14 -12.87
CA HIS A 5 62.71 -29.70 -12.75
C HIS A 5 61.88 -29.41 -11.50
N ALA A 6 62.41 -28.63 -10.57
CA ALA A 6 61.68 -28.11 -9.41
C ALA A 6 60.60 -27.14 -9.90
N GLY A 7 59.34 -27.57 -9.89
CA GLY A 7 58.20 -26.72 -10.25
C GLY A 7 57.86 -25.71 -9.15
N PHE A 8 57.57 -24.47 -9.53
CA PHE A 8 57.03 -23.45 -8.62
C PHE A 8 55.54 -23.70 -8.39
N ARG A 9 55.08 -23.64 -7.13
CA ARG A 9 53.67 -23.72 -6.75
C ARG A 9 53.21 -22.36 -6.22
N SER A 10 52.04 -21.91 -6.70
CA SER A 10 51.37 -20.71 -6.22
C SER A 10 50.00 -21.07 -5.66
N VAL A 11 49.61 -20.44 -4.55
CA VAL A 11 48.30 -20.61 -3.90
C VAL A 11 47.51 -19.33 -4.10
N ILE A 12 46.25 -19.46 -4.52
CA ILE A 12 45.31 -18.34 -4.72
C ILE A 12 44.13 -18.56 -3.78
N TYR A 13 43.80 -17.53 -3.01
CA TYR A 13 42.63 -17.52 -2.14
C TYR A 13 41.53 -16.67 -2.79
N VAL A 14 40.30 -17.19 -2.75
CA VAL A 14 39.11 -16.51 -3.26
C VAL A 14 38.17 -16.30 -2.10
N SER A 15 37.83 -15.03 -1.81
CA SER A 15 36.85 -14.70 -0.78
C SER A 15 35.42 -14.98 -1.29
N PRO A 16 34.46 -15.22 -0.39
CA PRO A 16 33.05 -15.23 -0.76
C PRO A 16 32.66 -13.93 -1.48
N PRO A 17 31.74 -13.97 -2.47
CA PRO A 17 31.18 -12.76 -3.06
C PRO A 17 30.48 -11.92 -1.98
N ALA A 18 30.75 -10.61 -1.97
CA ALA A 18 30.12 -9.67 -1.03
C ALA A 18 28.64 -9.44 -1.37
N ASP A 19 28.28 -9.49 -2.66
CA ASP A 19 26.94 -9.22 -3.15
C ASP A 19 26.19 -10.51 -3.51
N LYS A 20 24.86 -10.48 -3.37
CA LYS A 20 23.98 -11.56 -3.83
C LYS A 20 24.09 -11.71 -5.34
N ALA A 21 24.33 -12.92 -5.82
CA ALA A 21 24.20 -13.21 -7.24
C ALA A 21 22.73 -12.96 -7.67
N PRO A 22 22.50 -12.18 -8.74
CA PRO A 22 21.14 -11.80 -9.15
C PRO A 22 20.30 -13.04 -9.46
N GLY A 23 19.23 -13.24 -8.68
CA GLY A 23 18.29 -14.34 -8.82
C GLY A 23 18.60 -15.62 -8.03
N ALA A 24 19.72 -15.67 -7.28
CA ALA A 24 20.07 -16.85 -6.47
C ALA A 24 19.49 -16.77 -5.04
N LYS A 25 19.03 -17.91 -4.52
CA LYS A 25 18.49 -18.08 -3.15
C LYS A 25 19.45 -18.90 -2.29
N ALA A 26 19.28 -18.80 -0.97
CA ALA A 26 20.04 -19.63 -0.03
C ALA A 26 19.82 -21.13 -0.31
N GLY A 27 20.92 -21.87 -0.44
CA GLY A 27 20.90 -23.28 -0.84
C GLY A 27 21.05 -23.53 -2.35
N ASP A 28 21.02 -22.50 -3.19
CA ASP A 28 21.28 -22.66 -4.62
C ASP A 28 22.76 -23.01 -4.88
N LEU A 29 23.00 -23.78 -5.93
CA LEU A 29 24.33 -24.16 -6.40
C LEU A 29 24.71 -23.34 -7.64
N LEU A 30 25.70 -22.46 -7.49
CA LEU A 30 26.26 -21.71 -8.61
C LEU A 30 27.36 -22.55 -9.26
N LEU A 31 27.21 -22.83 -10.55
CA LEU A 31 28.18 -23.55 -11.35
C LEU A 31 28.92 -22.57 -12.25
N GLY A 32 30.24 -22.61 -12.21
CA GLY A 32 31.11 -21.74 -13.00
C GLY A 32 32.32 -22.48 -13.52
N LYS A 33 33.21 -21.74 -14.19
CA LYS A 33 34.50 -22.25 -14.64
C LYS A 33 35.58 -21.25 -14.31
N ILE A 34 36.72 -21.72 -13.81
CA ILE A 34 37.94 -20.93 -13.69
C ILE A 34 38.88 -21.30 -14.82
N THR A 35 39.51 -20.30 -15.44
CA THR A 35 40.56 -20.52 -16.44
C THR A 35 41.91 -20.39 -15.75
N VAL A 36 42.68 -21.48 -15.67
CA VAL A 36 43.97 -21.53 -14.95
C VAL A 36 45.12 -21.13 -15.88
N ALA A 37 45.02 -21.47 -17.16
CA ALA A 37 45.95 -21.05 -18.19
C ALA A 37 45.19 -20.67 -19.48
N LYS A 38 45.62 -19.58 -20.12
CA LYS A 38 45.09 -19.12 -21.41
C LYS A 38 46.24 -18.70 -22.32
N THR A 39 46.51 -19.49 -23.35
CA THR A 39 47.37 -19.11 -24.48
C THR A 39 46.52 -18.97 -25.75
N ARG A 40 47.13 -18.59 -26.88
CA ARG A 40 46.42 -18.46 -28.17
C ARG A 40 45.87 -19.81 -28.70
N GLU A 41 46.42 -20.93 -28.24
CA GLU A 41 46.13 -22.28 -28.75
C GLU A 41 45.53 -23.22 -27.68
N PHE A 42 45.62 -22.87 -26.39
CA PHE A 42 45.19 -23.75 -25.31
C PHE A 42 44.53 -22.99 -24.15
N LYS A 43 43.44 -23.55 -23.64
CA LYS A 43 42.67 -23.02 -22.51
C LYS A 43 42.40 -24.15 -21.52
N GLU A 44 43.02 -24.07 -20.35
CA GLU A 44 42.74 -24.98 -19.23
C GLU A 44 41.63 -24.39 -18.37
N GLU A 45 40.47 -25.06 -18.37
CA GLU A 45 39.32 -24.72 -17.54
C GLU A 45 39.10 -25.78 -16.47
N CYS A 46 38.82 -25.34 -15.24
CA CYS A 46 38.34 -26.20 -14.17
C CYS A 46 36.92 -25.77 -13.78
N SER A 47 36.04 -26.74 -13.54
CA SER A 47 34.69 -26.46 -13.04
C SER A 47 34.75 -25.99 -11.59
N LEU A 48 34.02 -24.92 -11.29
CA LEU A 48 33.81 -24.39 -9.96
C LEU A 48 32.37 -24.61 -9.54
N GLN A 49 32.18 -24.94 -8.27
CA GLN A 49 30.88 -25.04 -7.64
C GLN A 49 30.90 -24.18 -6.38
N TYR A 50 29.89 -23.33 -6.21
CA TYR A 50 29.72 -22.48 -5.05
C TYR A 50 28.31 -22.62 -4.50
N VAL A 51 28.19 -23.00 -3.23
CA VAL A 51 26.89 -23.11 -2.55
C VAL A 51 26.57 -21.77 -1.92
N VAL A 52 25.41 -21.21 -2.23
CA VAL A 52 24.94 -19.97 -1.62
C VAL A 52 24.58 -20.23 -0.16
N GLY A 53 25.38 -19.68 0.75
CA GLY A 53 25.16 -19.78 2.19
C GLY A 53 23.83 -19.14 2.60
N LYS A 54 23.26 -19.59 3.73
CA LYS A 54 22.18 -18.84 4.40
C LYS A 54 22.75 -17.50 4.85
N GLU A 55 22.00 -16.43 4.65
CA GLU A 55 22.34 -15.15 5.28
C GLU A 55 22.47 -15.40 6.79
N ALA A 56 23.57 -14.93 7.38
CA ALA A 56 23.56 -14.68 8.81
C ALA A 56 22.44 -13.66 9.01
N GLU A 57 21.44 -14.03 9.81
CA GLU A 57 20.46 -13.09 10.32
C GLU A 57 21.30 -11.96 10.94
N SER A 58 21.34 -10.80 10.27
CA SER A 58 21.76 -9.59 10.94
C SER A 58 20.80 -9.48 12.11
N GLU A 59 21.32 -9.62 13.33
CA GLU A 59 20.59 -9.23 14.52
C GLU A 59 20.08 -7.82 14.23
N GLU A 60 18.78 -7.70 13.98
CA GLU A 60 18.12 -6.41 13.93
C GLU A 60 18.42 -5.80 15.29
N ASP A 61 19.34 -4.83 15.29
CA ASP A 61 19.48 -3.89 16.39
C ASP A 61 18.07 -3.39 16.65
N LYS A 62 17.46 -3.91 17.73
CA LYS A 62 16.22 -3.38 18.27
C LYS A 62 16.54 -1.94 18.60
N GLU A 63 16.16 -1.02 17.71
CA GLU A 63 16.04 0.37 18.05
C GLU A 63 15.22 0.43 19.34
N GLU A 64 15.89 0.70 20.45
CA GLU A 64 15.24 1.11 21.69
C GLU A 64 14.42 2.34 21.32
N SER A 65 13.12 2.13 21.19
CA SER A 65 12.20 3.22 20.90
C SER A 65 12.38 4.25 22.00
N SER A 66 12.81 5.46 21.65
CA SER A 66 12.96 6.61 22.55
C SER A 66 11.63 7.13 23.12
N ARG A 67 10.57 6.30 23.06
CA ARG A 67 9.22 6.59 23.55
C ARG A 67 9.13 6.23 25.01
N THR A 68 8.38 7.03 25.76
CA THR A 68 8.14 6.79 27.19
C THR A 68 7.24 5.56 27.39
N ASP A 69 7.38 4.87 28.52
CA ASP A 69 6.50 3.74 28.88
C ASP A 69 5.01 4.08 28.81
N ALA A 70 4.65 5.34 29.09
CA ALA A 70 3.28 5.84 28.98
C ALA A 70 2.78 5.90 27.53
N GLU A 71 3.62 6.30 26.57
CA GLU A 71 3.28 6.33 25.14
C GLU A 71 3.17 4.91 24.59
N LEU A 72 4.08 4.01 24.97
CA LEU A 72 4.02 2.60 24.58
C LEU A 72 2.75 1.92 25.11
N LEU A 73 2.36 2.20 26.36
CA LEU A 73 1.12 1.70 26.93
C LEU A 73 -0.11 2.26 26.19
N SER A 74 -0.12 3.56 25.89
CA SER A 74 -1.21 4.19 25.14
C SER A 74 -1.34 3.59 23.73
N ASP A 75 -0.23 3.37 23.04
CA ASP A 75 -0.19 2.73 21.72
C ASP A 75 -0.73 1.29 21.80
N ALA A 76 -0.31 0.51 22.80
CA ALA A 76 -0.77 -0.87 22.99
C ALA A 76 -2.27 -0.95 23.31
N VAL A 77 -2.80 -0.04 24.13
CA VAL A 77 -4.24 0.05 24.43
C VAL A 77 -5.03 0.38 23.18
N ARG A 78 -4.57 1.37 22.41
CA ARG A 78 -5.21 1.77 21.14
C ARG A 78 -5.23 0.62 20.14
N ASP A 79 -4.12 -0.10 19.98
CA ASP A 79 -4.02 -1.21 19.04
C ASP A 79 -4.88 -2.41 19.47
N ALA A 80 -5.00 -2.66 20.79
CA ALA A 80 -5.93 -3.67 21.32
C ALA A 80 -7.40 -3.27 21.08
N GLN A 81 -7.75 -2.00 21.28
CA GLN A 81 -9.08 -1.46 20.97
C GLN A 81 -9.40 -1.59 19.47
N LEU A 82 -8.45 -1.26 18.59
CA LEU A 82 -8.59 -1.42 17.15
C LEU A 82 -8.78 -2.90 16.76
N GLY A 83 -8.01 -3.80 17.39
CA GLY A 83 -8.17 -5.25 17.21
C GLY A 83 -9.56 -5.74 17.61
N ARG A 84 -10.15 -5.20 18.68
CA ARG A 84 -11.53 -5.49 19.08
C ARG A 84 -12.54 -4.92 18.08
N LEU A 85 -12.31 -3.71 17.59
CA LEU A 85 -13.17 -3.04 16.61
C LEU A 85 -13.26 -3.81 15.29
N LYS A 86 -12.13 -4.34 14.78
CA LYS A 86 -12.09 -5.28 13.64
C LYS A 86 -12.98 -6.50 13.84
N LYS A 87 -12.88 -7.15 15.01
CA LYS A 87 -13.72 -8.32 15.35
C LYS A 87 -15.20 -7.96 15.42
N LEU A 88 -15.54 -6.81 16.00
CA LEU A 88 -16.94 -6.35 16.06
C LEU A 88 -17.53 -6.11 14.66
N ARG A 89 -16.72 -5.64 13.71
CA ARG A 89 -17.12 -5.51 12.29
C ARG A 89 -17.38 -6.87 11.65
N GLU A 90 -16.49 -7.84 11.85
CA GLU A 90 -16.66 -9.21 11.35
C GLU A 90 -17.90 -9.89 11.95
N GLU A 91 -18.18 -9.64 13.23
CA GLU A 91 -19.37 -10.11 13.95
C GLU A 91 -20.64 -9.31 13.60
N LYS A 92 -20.56 -8.27 12.74
CA LYS A 92 -21.63 -7.34 12.37
C LYS A 92 -22.35 -6.69 13.59
N LYS A 93 -21.61 -6.46 14.68
CA LYS A 93 -22.15 -5.84 15.92
C LYS A 93 -22.03 -4.31 15.89
N TRP A 94 -22.83 -3.68 15.04
CA TRP A 94 -22.72 -2.25 14.72
C TRP A 94 -22.87 -1.30 15.91
N ALA A 95 -23.83 -1.53 16.81
CA ALA A 95 -24.01 -0.66 17.98
C ALA A 95 -22.78 -0.67 18.91
N ALA A 96 -22.17 -1.84 19.12
CA ALA A 96 -20.95 -1.97 19.91
C ALA A 96 -19.73 -1.42 19.17
N PHE A 97 -19.70 -1.56 17.85
CA PHE A 97 -18.69 -0.96 16.99
C PHE A 97 -18.71 0.57 17.11
N ASP A 98 -19.88 1.20 16.98
CA ASP A 98 -20.02 2.65 16.98
C ASP A 98 -19.63 3.26 18.33
N ALA A 99 -20.03 2.63 19.43
CA ALA A 99 -19.63 3.06 20.77
C ALA A 99 -18.09 3.01 20.95
N LEU A 100 -17.46 1.93 20.52
CA LEU A 100 -16.01 1.77 20.62
C LEU A 100 -15.27 2.73 19.66
N ALA A 101 -15.77 2.91 18.44
CA ALA A 101 -15.20 3.84 17.47
C ALA A 101 -15.27 5.29 17.96
N GLN A 102 -16.38 5.68 18.59
CA GLN A 102 -16.55 7.00 19.20
C GLN A 102 -15.58 7.21 20.37
N GLN A 103 -15.35 6.18 21.18
CA GLN A 103 -14.38 6.26 22.27
C GLN A 103 -12.95 6.48 21.73
N ILE A 104 -12.52 5.68 20.74
CA ILE A 104 -11.16 5.81 20.19
C ILE A 104 -10.99 7.15 19.45
N SER A 105 -12.05 7.66 18.81
CA SER A 105 -11.97 8.93 18.07
C SER A 105 -11.88 10.17 18.97
N GLN A 106 -12.36 10.10 20.21
CA GLN A 106 -12.18 11.15 21.21
C GLN A 106 -10.71 11.29 21.62
N ASP A 107 -10.02 10.15 21.77
CA ASP A 107 -8.62 10.12 22.21
C ASP A 107 -7.65 10.33 21.04
N HIS A 108 -8.04 9.95 19.82
CA HIS A 108 -7.17 9.95 18.64
C HIS A 108 -7.89 10.37 17.35
N SER A 109 -8.37 11.61 17.30
CA SER A 109 -8.95 12.20 16.09
C SER A 109 -7.92 12.25 14.96
N GLY A 110 -8.10 11.47 13.90
CA GLY A 110 -7.16 11.39 12.76
C GLY A 110 -6.28 10.15 12.73
N TYR A 111 -6.44 9.19 13.65
CA TYR A 111 -5.74 7.91 13.58
C TYR A 111 -6.17 7.12 12.34
N LEU A 112 -5.30 7.06 11.33
CA LEU A 112 -5.60 6.50 10.02
C LEU A 112 -6.16 5.06 10.06
N PRO A 113 -5.65 4.14 10.90
CA PRO A 113 -6.21 2.79 11.02
C PRO A 113 -7.65 2.78 11.55
N LEU A 114 -8.02 3.67 12.48
CA LEU A 114 -9.41 3.80 12.95
C LEU A 114 -10.32 4.29 11.82
N LEU A 115 -9.91 5.35 11.13
CA LEU A 115 -10.68 5.93 10.03
C LEU A 115 -10.90 4.91 8.90
N LYS A 116 -9.90 4.06 8.63
CA LYS A 116 -10.03 2.95 7.67
C LYS A 116 -11.06 1.92 8.13
N GLU A 117 -11.07 1.53 9.39
CA GLU A 117 -12.07 0.57 9.89
C GLU A 117 -13.50 1.14 9.86
N ILE A 118 -13.66 2.43 10.16
CA ILE A 118 -14.95 3.13 10.03
C ILE A 118 -15.40 3.08 8.56
N LEU A 119 -14.51 3.41 7.62
CA LEU A 119 -14.79 3.35 6.19
C LEU A 119 -15.25 1.94 5.77
N LEU A 120 -14.51 0.90 6.19
CA LEU A 120 -14.83 -0.49 5.86
C LEU A 120 -16.15 -0.97 6.47
N LYS A 121 -16.54 -0.48 7.65
CA LYS A 121 -17.86 -0.76 8.25
C LYS A 121 -18.98 -0.17 7.39
N GLU A 122 -18.84 1.08 6.95
CA GLU A 122 -19.81 1.73 6.07
C GLU A 122 -19.89 1.06 4.67
N GLU A 123 -18.85 0.32 4.25
CA GLU A 123 -18.90 -0.53 3.06
C GLU A 123 -19.58 -1.89 3.29
N ALA A 124 -19.31 -2.52 4.44
CA ALA A 124 -19.76 -3.87 4.77
C ALA A 124 -21.26 -3.95 5.10
N ASP A 125 -21.88 -2.86 5.53
CA ASP A 125 -23.32 -2.76 5.82
C ASP A 125 -24.20 -2.77 4.53
N GLY A 126 -23.64 -3.31 3.44
CA GLY A 126 -24.12 -3.21 2.06
C GLY A 126 -25.06 -4.30 1.56
N GLU A 127 -25.44 -5.30 2.37
CA GLU A 127 -26.46 -6.29 1.97
C GLU A 127 -27.86 -5.97 2.51
N ASP A 128 -27.95 -5.28 3.66
CA ASP A 128 -29.23 -5.00 4.33
C ASP A 128 -29.74 -3.58 4.02
N GLY A 129 -30.38 -3.45 2.85
CA GLY A 129 -31.26 -2.32 2.55
C GLY A 129 -31.12 -1.82 1.13
N GLN A 130 -31.84 -2.46 0.21
CA GLN A 130 -31.97 -2.00 -1.18
C GLN A 130 -32.85 -0.74 -1.31
N ASP A 131 -33.52 -0.31 -0.23
CA ASP A 131 -34.37 0.88 -0.22
C ASP A 131 -33.55 2.17 -0.41
N ALA A 132 -33.99 2.99 -1.36
CA ALA A 132 -33.30 4.21 -1.80
C ALA A 132 -32.91 5.18 -0.67
N PRO A 133 -33.73 5.43 0.37
CA PRO A 133 -33.35 6.35 1.46
C PRO A 133 -32.18 5.82 2.30
N ARG A 134 -32.19 4.52 2.62
CA ARG A 134 -31.12 3.88 3.40
C ARG A 134 -29.82 3.80 2.62
N ARG A 135 -29.91 3.50 1.31
CA ARG A 135 -28.76 3.54 0.39
C ARG A 135 -28.08 4.91 0.36
N ARG A 136 -28.86 6.00 0.33
CA ARG A 136 -28.31 7.37 0.30
C ARG A 136 -27.56 7.73 1.58
N LEU A 137 -28.16 7.45 2.74
CA LEU A 137 -27.53 7.71 4.05
C LEU A 137 -26.20 6.96 4.19
N ARG A 138 -26.17 5.68 3.81
CA ARG A 138 -24.93 4.88 3.81
C ARG A 138 -23.87 5.46 2.88
N CYS A 139 -24.23 5.82 1.65
CA CYS A 139 -23.27 6.40 0.72
C CYS A 139 -22.69 7.73 1.25
N ALA A 140 -23.50 8.58 1.88
CA ALA A 140 -23.01 9.80 2.51
C ALA A 140 -22.10 9.54 3.71
N ALA A 141 -22.41 8.53 4.53
CA ALA A 141 -21.54 8.12 5.64
C ALA A 141 -20.19 7.60 5.14
N ALA A 142 -20.17 6.74 4.12
CA ALA A 142 -18.95 6.24 3.49
C ALA A 142 -18.12 7.38 2.84
N ILE A 143 -18.76 8.35 2.18
CA ILE A 143 -18.06 9.53 1.62
C ILE A 143 -17.40 10.36 2.72
N ARG A 144 -18.10 10.61 3.83
CA ARG A 144 -17.52 11.33 4.98
C ARG A 144 -16.32 10.59 5.56
N ALA A 145 -16.43 9.27 5.75
CA ALA A 145 -15.34 8.45 6.25
C ALA A 145 -14.14 8.46 5.27
N ALA A 146 -14.39 8.37 3.97
CA ALA A 146 -13.34 8.45 2.95
C ALA A 146 -12.64 9.82 2.94
N ASN A 147 -13.39 10.92 3.05
CA ASN A 147 -12.81 12.27 3.15
C ASN A 147 -11.89 12.40 4.37
N ALA A 148 -12.29 11.86 5.53
CA ALA A 148 -11.45 11.86 6.74
C ALA A 148 -10.15 11.07 6.54
N VAL A 149 -10.20 9.92 5.85
CA VAL A 149 -9.00 9.14 5.50
C VAL A 149 -8.09 9.94 4.54
N ILE A 150 -8.66 10.56 3.51
CA ILE A 150 -7.91 11.37 2.53
C ILE A 150 -7.19 12.54 3.23
N GLU A 151 -7.88 13.21 4.15
CA GLU A 151 -7.32 14.31 4.93
C GLU A 151 -6.19 13.82 5.85
N ALA A 152 -6.41 12.72 6.58
CA ALA A 152 -5.41 12.14 7.49
C ALA A 152 -4.16 11.59 6.76
N CYS A 153 -4.29 11.16 5.50
CA CYS A 153 -3.15 10.74 4.68
C CYS A 153 -2.20 11.89 4.33
N GLY A 154 -2.66 13.15 4.39
CA GLY A 154 -1.84 14.33 4.09
C GLY A 154 -1.28 14.31 2.67
N VAL A 155 -2.14 14.44 1.65
CA VAL A 155 -1.81 14.32 0.21
C VAL A 155 -0.55 15.09 -0.21
N GLY A 156 -0.35 16.31 0.32
CA GLY A 156 0.84 17.12 0.03
C GLY A 156 2.14 16.51 0.54
N SER A 157 2.11 15.87 1.72
CA SER A 157 3.28 15.18 2.28
C SER A 157 3.67 13.94 1.47
N LEU A 158 2.68 13.17 1.01
CA LEU A 158 2.91 12.04 0.11
C LEU A 158 3.48 12.50 -1.23
N ALA A 159 2.93 13.57 -1.81
CA ALA A 159 3.41 14.10 -3.09
C ALA A 159 4.86 14.59 -2.99
N ALA A 160 5.21 15.25 -1.88
CA ALA A 160 6.60 15.66 -1.62
C ALA A 160 7.55 14.46 -1.49
N HIS A 161 7.13 13.40 -0.79
CA HIS A 161 7.94 12.19 -0.61
C HIS A 161 8.25 11.50 -1.96
N TYR A 162 7.24 11.29 -2.79
CA TYR A 162 7.43 10.64 -4.10
C TYR A 162 7.97 11.58 -5.20
N GLY A 163 8.06 12.88 -4.93
CA GLY A 163 8.66 13.87 -5.83
C GLY A 163 10.20 13.90 -5.79
N VAL A 164 10.82 13.22 -4.82
CA VAL A 164 12.28 13.19 -4.63
C VAL A 164 12.81 11.78 -4.89
N ARG A 165 13.99 11.68 -5.51
CA ARG A 165 14.67 10.40 -5.72
C ARG A 165 15.34 9.96 -4.40
N THR A 166 14.83 8.90 -3.80
CA THR A 166 15.41 8.27 -2.60
C THR A 166 16.41 7.16 -2.97
N ASP A 167 17.48 7.00 -2.19
CA ASP A 167 18.48 5.95 -2.41
C ASP A 167 18.01 4.63 -1.78
N SER A 168 17.90 3.58 -2.60
CA SER A 168 17.24 2.32 -2.21
C SER A 168 18.04 1.40 -1.30
N GLU A 169 19.26 1.79 -0.91
CA GLU A 169 20.18 0.93 -0.14
C GLU A 169 20.13 1.21 1.37
N ASP A 170 19.64 2.38 1.80
CA ASP A 170 19.54 2.77 3.22
C ASP A 170 18.36 2.06 3.93
N SER A 171 18.65 1.32 5.01
CA SER A 171 17.65 0.58 5.79
C SER A 171 16.64 1.50 6.48
N ALA A 172 17.06 2.69 6.94
CA ALA A 172 16.16 3.67 7.55
C ALA A 172 15.19 4.25 6.51
N GLN A 173 15.68 4.53 5.30
CA GLN A 173 14.83 4.98 4.19
C GLN A 173 13.85 3.90 3.73
N LYS A 174 14.24 2.61 3.75
CA LYS A 174 13.31 1.50 3.44
C LYS A 174 12.12 1.45 4.39
N ALA A 175 12.31 1.70 5.69
CA ALA A 175 11.22 1.72 6.66
C ALA A 175 10.25 2.89 6.40
N VAL A 176 10.78 4.08 6.14
CA VAL A 176 9.99 5.27 5.79
C VAL A 176 9.22 5.05 4.49
N CYS A 177 9.86 4.50 3.45
CA CYS A 177 9.21 4.17 2.19
C CYS A 177 8.03 3.20 2.39
N LYS A 178 8.19 2.13 3.18
CA LYS A 178 7.10 1.19 3.50
C LYS A 178 5.91 1.87 4.17
N GLU A 179 6.15 2.79 5.10
CA GLU A 179 5.07 3.54 5.75
C GLU A 179 4.37 4.50 4.77
N MET A 180 5.12 5.18 3.90
CA MET A 180 4.55 6.03 2.86
C MET A 180 3.77 5.24 1.80
N ASP A 181 4.23 4.04 1.44
CA ASP A 181 3.53 3.14 0.54
C ASP A 181 2.20 2.70 1.13
N LYS A 182 2.15 2.30 2.41
CA LYS A 182 0.88 1.99 3.10
C LYS A 182 -0.06 3.19 3.14
N LYS A 183 0.46 4.40 3.42
CA LYS A 183 -0.35 5.63 3.40
C LYS A 183 -0.89 5.92 2.00
N LYS A 184 -0.09 5.73 0.96
CA LYS A 184 -0.51 5.85 -0.44
C LYS A 184 -1.60 4.82 -0.78
N GLU A 185 -1.44 3.55 -0.37
CA GLU A 185 -2.46 2.53 -0.57
C GLU A 185 -3.79 2.92 0.10
N ASN A 186 -3.73 3.39 1.35
CA ASN A 186 -4.92 3.87 2.07
C ASN A 186 -5.57 5.10 1.40
N LEU A 187 -4.75 6.03 0.88
CA LEU A 187 -5.24 7.18 0.12
C LEU A 187 -5.97 6.73 -1.15
N VAL A 188 -5.37 5.81 -1.92
CA VAL A 188 -5.95 5.25 -3.14
C VAL A 188 -7.27 4.55 -2.86
N ASP A 189 -7.30 3.66 -1.86
CA ASP A 189 -8.52 2.96 -1.43
C ASP A 189 -9.63 3.96 -1.10
N ALA A 190 -9.34 5.00 -0.30
CA ALA A 190 -10.33 5.99 0.10
C ALA A 190 -10.86 6.82 -1.09
N ILE A 191 -10.00 7.20 -2.03
CA ILE A 191 -10.41 7.91 -3.25
C ILE A 191 -11.35 7.04 -4.10
N LEU A 192 -11.01 5.75 -4.29
CA LEU A 192 -11.84 4.82 -5.05
C LEU A 192 -13.21 4.62 -4.40
N ILE A 193 -13.24 4.39 -3.09
CA ILE A 193 -14.49 4.23 -2.34
C ILE A 193 -15.34 5.50 -2.45
N LYS A 194 -14.75 6.69 -2.28
CA LYS A 194 -15.47 7.96 -2.46
C LYS A 194 -16.12 8.02 -3.86
N GLY A 195 -15.37 7.72 -4.91
CA GLY A 195 -15.86 7.74 -6.29
C GLY A 195 -17.02 6.76 -6.52
N GLU A 196 -16.89 5.52 -6.05
CA GLU A 196 -17.92 4.49 -6.18
C GLU A 196 -19.23 4.88 -5.46
N ARG A 197 -19.13 5.48 -4.27
CA ARG A 197 -20.31 5.93 -3.51
C ARG A 197 -20.96 7.15 -4.15
N LEU A 198 -20.19 8.05 -4.75
CA LEU A 198 -20.72 9.16 -5.55
C LEU A 198 -21.49 8.64 -6.78
N VAL A 199 -20.94 7.66 -7.50
CA VAL A 199 -21.64 7.00 -8.63
C VAL A 199 -22.95 6.38 -8.15
N ALA A 200 -22.93 5.65 -7.02
CA ALA A 200 -24.12 5.03 -6.46
C ALA A 200 -25.19 6.04 -6.03
N LEU A 201 -24.80 7.22 -5.51
CA LEU A 201 -25.73 8.31 -5.18
C LEU A 201 -26.38 8.90 -6.43
N ILE A 202 -25.59 9.15 -7.47
CA ILE A 202 -26.07 9.67 -8.76
C ILE A 202 -27.07 8.70 -9.39
N GLU A 203 -26.80 7.39 -9.35
CA GLU A 203 -27.71 6.36 -9.86
C GLU A 203 -29.01 6.24 -9.06
N ALA A 204 -28.95 6.40 -7.73
CA ALA A 204 -30.12 6.33 -6.85
C ALA A 204 -31.00 7.60 -6.90
N ALA A 205 -30.58 8.65 -7.62
CA ALA A 205 -31.26 9.93 -7.69
C ALA A 205 -30.92 10.69 -8.98
N PRO A 206 -31.43 10.27 -10.16
CA PRO A 206 -31.25 11.04 -11.39
C PRO A 206 -32.02 12.38 -11.30
N GLY A 207 -31.40 13.45 -10.80
CA GLY A 207 -31.97 14.80 -10.74
C GLY A 207 -31.49 15.69 -9.57
N ARG A 208 -31.91 16.97 -9.57
CA ARG A 208 -31.50 18.02 -8.59
C ARG A 208 -31.80 17.70 -7.11
N ALA A 209 -32.66 16.73 -6.82
CA ALA A 209 -33.02 16.32 -5.46
C ALA A 209 -31.91 15.55 -4.70
N ALA A 210 -30.74 15.37 -5.31
CA ALA A 210 -29.59 14.69 -4.72
C ALA A 210 -28.65 15.61 -3.90
N ALA A 211 -28.81 16.93 -4.02
CA ALA A 211 -27.94 17.92 -3.37
C ALA A 211 -28.40 18.35 -1.96
N ASP A 212 -29.69 18.23 -1.65
CA ASP A 212 -30.23 18.69 -0.36
C ASP A 212 -30.05 17.63 0.72
N GLY A 213 -29.15 17.90 1.68
CA GLY A 213 -29.13 17.23 2.99
C GLY A 213 -28.17 16.06 3.18
N LEU A 214 -27.31 15.73 2.20
CA LEU A 214 -26.27 14.71 2.37
C LEU A 214 -25.00 15.36 2.92
N GLY A 215 -24.97 15.62 4.23
CA GLY A 215 -23.77 16.10 4.92
C GLY A 215 -22.55 15.24 4.56
N GLY A 216 -21.51 15.87 4.02
CA GLY A 216 -20.33 15.19 3.47
C GLY A 216 -19.91 15.64 2.07
N LEU A 217 -20.74 16.44 1.39
CA LEU A 217 -20.42 17.13 0.13
C LEU A 217 -20.12 18.60 0.43
N ASP A 218 -19.20 19.21 -0.33
CA ASP A 218 -18.90 20.64 -0.22
C ASP A 218 -20.14 21.46 -0.61
N GLU A 219 -20.54 22.40 0.25
CA GLU A 219 -21.78 23.15 0.10
C GLU A 219 -21.74 23.96 -1.21
N GLY A 220 -22.60 23.58 -2.17
CA GLY A 220 -22.74 24.28 -3.45
C GLY A 220 -22.11 23.59 -4.67
N ARG A 221 -21.44 22.43 -4.52
CA ARG A 221 -21.01 21.64 -5.68
C ARG A 221 -22.02 20.57 -6.07
N SER A 222 -22.15 20.32 -7.37
CA SER A 222 -22.93 19.20 -7.87
C SER A 222 -22.20 17.87 -7.61
N LEU A 223 -22.97 16.79 -7.41
CA LEU A 223 -22.41 15.43 -7.29
C LEU A 223 -21.52 15.04 -8.49
N MET A 224 -21.85 15.52 -9.68
CA MET A 224 -21.06 15.29 -10.89
C MET A 224 -19.70 15.99 -10.82
N GLN A 225 -19.64 17.24 -10.35
CA GLN A 225 -18.37 17.94 -10.16
C GLN A 225 -17.50 17.26 -9.09
N GLU A 226 -18.09 16.87 -7.95
CA GLU A 226 -17.36 16.11 -6.92
C GLU A 226 -16.84 14.76 -7.44
N LEU A 227 -17.60 14.09 -8.30
CA LEU A 227 -17.19 12.85 -8.95
C LEU A 227 -16.01 13.08 -9.91
N GLU A 228 -16.08 14.11 -10.75
CA GLU A 228 -14.99 14.49 -11.67
C GLU A 228 -13.71 14.87 -10.91
N ASP A 229 -13.81 15.69 -9.86
CA ASP A 229 -12.69 16.04 -8.99
C ASP A 229 -12.07 14.80 -8.32
N THR A 230 -12.92 13.86 -7.87
CA THR A 230 -12.47 12.61 -7.25
C THR A 230 -11.78 11.70 -8.27
N TRP A 231 -12.27 11.63 -9.50
CA TRP A 231 -11.67 10.86 -10.58
C TRP A 231 -10.33 11.44 -11.03
N GLU A 232 -10.18 12.75 -11.16
CA GLU A 232 -8.90 13.38 -11.48
C GLU A 232 -7.85 13.13 -10.37
N LYS A 233 -8.27 13.16 -9.10
CA LYS A 233 -7.40 12.73 -7.99
C LYS A 233 -7.04 11.25 -8.12
N ALA A 234 -7.99 10.37 -8.41
CA ALA A 234 -7.74 8.95 -8.61
C ALA A 234 -6.69 8.73 -9.72
N ARG A 235 -6.83 9.45 -10.84
CA ARG A 235 -5.90 9.41 -11.97
C ARG A 235 -4.48 9.80 -11.57
N GLN A 236 -4.30 10.80 -10.71
CA GLN A 236 -2.97 11.21 -10.23
C GLN A 236 -2.26 10.11 -9.43
N TRP A 237 -3.01 9.32 -8.64
CA TRP A 237 -2.44 8.38 -7.67
C TRP A 237 -2.43 6.91 -8.14
N ILE A 238 -3.32 6.54 -9.07
CA ILE A 238 -3.59 5.14 -9.50
C ILE A 238 -3.05 4.85 -10.91
N ALA A 239 -2.57 5.85 -11.64
CA ALA A 239 -2.07 5.67 -13.01
C ALA A 239 -0.68 4.99 -13.20
N PRO A 240 0.07 4.44 -12.22
CA PRO A 240 1.20 3.58 -12.57
C PRO A 240 0.75 2.17 -12.95
N LYS A 241 1.48 1.55 -13.89
CA LYS A 241 1.35 0.13 -14.29
C LYS A 241 1.48 -0.86 -13.12
N ASP A 242 1.94 -0.39 -11.96
CA ASP A 242 2.29 -1.17 -10.78
C ASP A 242 1.20 -1.20 -9.70
N ALA A 243 0.04 -0.56 -9.93
CA ALA A 243 -1.09 -0.68 -9.00
C ALA A 243 -1.61 -2.13 -8.93
N LYS A 244 -2.10 -2.56 -7.76
CA LYS A 244 -2.73 -3.88 -7.59
C LYS A 244 -3.90 -4.05 -8.57
N LEU A 245 -4.09 -5.25 -9.11
CA LEU A 245 -5.14 -5.53 -10.10
C LEU A 245 -6.54 -5.08 -9.64
N ASP A 246 -6.88 -5.30 -8.37
CA ASP A 246 -8.15 -4.85 -7.79
C ASP A 246 -8.33 -3.32 -7.93
N MET A 247 -7.31 -2.53 -7.55
CA MET A 247 -7.34 -1.07 -7.67
C MET A 247 -7.45 -0.63 -9.14
N GLN A 248 -6.79 -1.33 -10.07
CA GLN A 248 -6.88 -1.05 -11.50
C GLN A 248 -8.30 -1.30 -12.03
N VAL A 249 -8.92 -2.41 -11.64
CA VAL A 249 -10.30 -2.76 -12.04
C VAL A 249 -11.28 -1.74 -11.48
N ARG A 250 -11.18 -1.38 -10.20
CA ARG A 250 -12.02 -0.37 -9.57
C ARG A 250 -11.87 1.00 -10.22
N TYR A 251 -10.63 1.41 -10.52
CA TYR A 251 -10.35 2.63 -11.25
C TYR A 251 -10.95 2.62 -12.67
N ALA A 252 -10.80 1.53 -13.42
CA ALA A 252 -11.39 1.40 -14.75
C ALA A 252 -12.93 1.51 -14.72
N MET A 253 -13.58 0.88 -13.73
CA MET A 253 -15.02 0.98 -13.52
C MET A 253 -15.46 2.42 -13.19
N LEU A 254 -14.69 3.12 -12.35
CA LEU A 254 -14.91 4.52 -12.04
C LEU A 254 -14.73 5.41 -13.29
N SER A 255 -13.65 5.22 -14.04
CA SER A 255 -13.35 5.95 -15.27
C SER A 255 -14.45 5.78 -16.31
N SER A 256 -14.84 4.54 -16.60
CA SER A 256 -15.97 4.23 -17.49
C SER A 256 -17.28 4.88 -17.03
N SER A 257 -17.50 4.96 -15.71
CA SER A 257 -18.70 5.58 -15.15
C SER A 257 -18.69 7.10 -15.33
N VAL A 258 -17.55 7.76 -15.17
CA VAL A 258 -17.38 9.20 -15.41
C VAL A 258 -17.54 9.50 -16.89
N GLU A 259 -16.81 8.81 -17.76
CA GLU A 259 -16.79 9.09 -19.21
C GLU A 259 -18.14 8.86 -19.88
N ARG A 260 -18.90 7.82 -19.49
CA ARG A 260 -20.28 7.62 -19.93
C ARG A 260 -21.18 8.82 -19.57
N ARG A 261 -20.95 9.44 -18.42
CA ARG A 261 -21.77 10.54 -17.89
C ARG A 261 -21.34 11.91 -18.42
N SER A 262 -20.07 12.08 -18.80
CA SER A 262 -19.56 13.27 -19.48
C SER A 262 -19.73 13.22 -21.01
N GLY A 263 -20.45 12.22 -21.54
CA GLY A 263 -20.76 12.11 -22.98
C GLY A 263 -19.61 11.66 -23.86
N ARG A 264 -18.60 10.98 -23.29
CA ARG A 264 -17.40 10.48 -24.00
C ARG A 264 -17.28 8.95 -23.92
N PRO A 265 -18.29 8.16 -24.32
CA PRO A 265 -18.31 6.71 -24.10
C PRO A 265 -17.23 5.94 -24.88
N GLY A 266 -16.56 6.56 -25.87
CA GLY A 266 -15.54 5.90 -26.69
C GLY A 266 -14.11 5.92 -26.12
N ALA A 267 -13.90 6.48 -24.92
CA ALA A 267 -12.62 6.49 -24.21
C ALA A 267 -12.53 5.43 -23.08
N ALA A 268 -13.63 4.72 -22.83
CA ALA A 268 -13.86 3.84 -21.68
C ALA A 268 -13.35 2.41 -21.86
#